data_AF-A0A850V7Z1-F1
#
_entry.id   AF-A0A850V7Z1-F1
#
_cell.length_a   1.000
_cell.length_b   1.000
_cell.length_c   1.000
_cell.angle_alpha   90.00
_cell.angle_beta   90.00
_cell.angle_gamma   90.00
#
_symmetry.space_group_name_H-M   'P 1'
#
loop_
_entity.id
_entity.type
_entity.pdbx_description
1 polymer ?
#
loop_
_entity_poly.entity_id
_entity_poly.type
_entity_poly.pdbx_seq_one_letter_code
_entity_poly.pdbx_strand_id
1 'polypeptide(L)'
;MGSLSVKPGPRYTVPDWQNNSVLISADAEEQRYNSHHTRQEGRALRNETGNQAKWDEHNSRNLLKDRITSVDRWRETLAKCLKDIDLEIEALIEVKEEAENAIQAKNLCLDVAIECLTFRESRRDIDVVRDAAEEELLREVKVIEKTKKKLQQQVDEAFKQLCLLKEARQQLSCDHRHKVETLELDRQCMAFNPASGNISLKVNPTRIPHGSTALREWELNSQSNKDCAEAEMKNSADLRGAITLCIAQTNNKLDAQRIATEFALRKRIRDMEGALSELRWQEQNTLDEIAEMEEEIRQLEEDIRKRMLDLKVAHTRLETRTYRPHKDLCHDEAQYGLTDEVQQLEGTIRALQQKRTESQ
;
A
#
# COMPACT_ATOMS: atom_id res chain seq x y z
N MET A 1 -114.15 38.83 32.72
CA MET A 1 -112.83 38.74 33.37
C MET A 1 -112.01 39.94 32.93
N GLY A 2 -111.53 40.72 33.90
CA GLY A 2 -111.30 42.15 33.77
C GLY A 2 -110.11 42.57 32.90
N SER A 3 -110.34 43.56 32.04
CA SER A 3 -109.30 44.43 31.50
C SER A 3 -108.76 45.29 32.64
N LEU A 4 -107.52 45.06 33.06
CA LEU A 4 -106.80 45.93 33.98
C LEU A 4 -106.63 47.30 33.33
N SER A 5 -107.52 48.24 33.67
CA SER A 5 -107.41 49.65 33.34
C SER A 5 -106.28 50.26 34.15
N VAL A 6 -105.13 50.47 33.50
CA VAL A 6 -103.98 51.16 34.07
C VAL A 6 -104.34 52.64 34.23
N LYS A 7 -104.22 53.19 35.44
CA LYS A 7 -104.47 54.62 35.73
C LYS A 7 -103.65 55.52 34.78
N PRO A 8 -104.23 56.60 34.21
CA PRO A 8 -103.44 57.58 33.47
C PRO A 8 -102.46 58.28 34.41
N GLY A 9 -101.17 58.27 34.05
CA GLY A 9 -100.11 58.91 34.83
C GLY A 9 -100.24 60.44 34.92
N PRO A 10 -99.43 61.10 35.76
CA PRO A 10 -99.43 62.57 35.90
C PRO A 10 -99.20 63.27 34.56
N ARG A 11 -99.92 64.39 34.32
CA ARG A 11 -99.82 65.18 33.08
C ARG A 11 -98.73 66.24 33.24
N TYR A 12 -97.75 66.22 32.32
CA TYR A 12 -96.62 67.15 32.30
C TYR A 12 -96.98 68.49 31.65
N THR A 13 -96.26 69.56 32.01
CA THR A 13 -96.44 70.89 31.40
C THR A 13 -95.70 71.00 30.05
N VAL A 14 -96.07 71.97 29.20
CA VAL A 14 -95.38 72.20 27.92
C VAL A 14 -93.88 72.49 28.10
N PRO A 15 -93.45 73.28 29.10
CA PRO A 15 -92.03 73.42 29.42
C PRO A 15 -91.34 72.10 29.82
N ASP A 16 -92.01 71.22 30.56
CA ASP A 16 -91.45 69.90 30.92
C ASP A 16 -91.25 69.02 29.67
N TRP A 17 -92.19 69.07 28.71
CA TRP A 17 -92.06 68.37 27.43
C TRP A 17 -90.92 68.96 26.57
N GLN A 18 -90.80 70.29 26.52
CA GLN A 18 -89.72 70.97 25.80
C GLN A 18 -88.34 70.65 26.40
N ASN A 19 -88.21 70.68 27.73
CA ASN A 19 -86.99 70.30 28.44
C ASN A 19 -86.64 68.83 28.19
N ASN A 20 -87.62 67.92 28.26
CA ASN A 20 -87.39 66.51 27.95
C ASN A 20 -87.00 66.30 26.47
N SER A 21 -87.61 67.03 25.53
CA SER A 21 -87.24 66.96 24.11
C SER A 21 -85.82 67.48 23.85
N VAL A 22 -85.39 68.53 24.56
CA VAL A 22 -84.01 69.05 24.48
C VAL A 22 -83.02 68.05 25.11
N LEU A 23 -83.36 67.45 26.25
CA LEU A 23 -82.52 66.42 26.89
C LEU A 23 -82.36 65.18 26.00
N ILE A 24 -83.45 64.68 25.41
CA ILE A 24 -83.40 63.55 24.47
C ILE A 24 -82.59 63.91 23.22
N SER A 25 -82.71 65.14 22.71
CA SER A 25 -81.92 65.60 21.57
C SER A 25 -80.44 65.71 21.89
N ALA A 26 -80.09 66.25 23.07
CA ALA A 26 -78.72 66.38 23.54
C ALA A 26 -78.06 65.01 23.80
N ASP A 27 -78.76 64.07 24.45
CA ASP A 27 -78.30 62.69 24.61
C ASP A 27 -78.13 62.00 23.25
N ALA A 28 -79.08 62.15 22.32
CA ALA A 28 -78.95 61.60 20.98
C ALA A 28 -77.77 62.19 20.17
N GLU A 29 -77.41 63.46 20.40
CA GLU A 29 -76.20 64.07 19.83
C GLU A 29 -74.92 63.53 20.45
N GLU A 30 -74.87 63.39 21.78
CA GLU A 30 -73.74 62.81 22.50
C GLU A 30 -73.51 61.34 22.10
N GLN A 31 -74.56 60.53 22.04
CA GLN A 31 -74.48 59.14 21.57
C GLN A 31 -74.01 59.05 20.12
N ARG A 32 -74.49 59.94 19.23
CA ARG A 32 -74.00 60.01 17.83
C ARG A 32 -72.55 60.42 17.75
N TYR A 33 -72.12 61.39 18.56
CA TYR A 33 -70.73 61.84 18.63
C TYR A 33 -69.82 60.70 19.11
N ASN A 34 -70.15 60.03 20.21
CA ASN A 34 -69.40 58.91 20.75
C ASN A 34 -69.33 57.74 19.75
N SER A 35 -70.46 57.41 19.11
CA SER A 35 -70.49 56.39 18.05
C SER A 35 -69.60 56.77 16.86
N HIS A 36 -69.66 58.02 16.42
CA HIS A 36 -68.80 58.50 15.34
C HIS A 36 -67.32 58.43 15.73
N HIS A 37 -66.96 58.88 16.93
CA HIS A 37 -65.59 58.84 17.45
C HIS A 37 -65.05 57.41 17.49
N THR A 38 -65.75 56.48 18.16
CA THR A 38 -65.36 55.06 18.24
C THR A 38 -65.23 54.42 16.86
N ARG A 39 -66.10 54.78 15.90
CA ARG A 39 -66.00 54.30 14.52
C ARG A 39 -64.77 54.85 13.80
N GLN A 40 -64.41 56.11 14.01
CA GLN A 40 -63.22 56.70 13.41
C GLN A 40 -61.95 56.11 14.03
N GLU A 41 -61.88 55.97 15.35
CA GLU A 41 -60.79 55.28 16.04
C GLU A 41 -60.66 53.82 15.58
N GLY A 42 -61.77 53.08 15.50
CA GLY A 42 -61.78 51.71 15.00
C GLY A 42 -61.41 51.60 13.52
N ARG A 43 -61.63 52.63 12.69
CA ARG A 43 -61.13 52.69 11.31
C ARG A 43 -59.63 52.96 11.29
N ALA A 44 -59.15 53.94 12.06
CA ALA A 44 -57.75 54.26 12.18
C ALA A 44 -56.94 53.03 12.67
N LEU A 45 -57.38 52.41 13.76
CA LEU A 45 -56.75 51.23 14.34
C LEU A 45 -56.71 50.05 13.36
N ARG A 46 -57.79 49.78 12.61
CA ARG A 46 -57.79 48.70 11.59
C ARG A 46 -56.82 48.98 10.45
N ASN A 47 -56.71 50.23 10.02
CA ASN A 47 -55.77 50.61 8.95
C ASN A 47 -54.33 50.51 9.45
N GLU A 48 -54.05 51.00 10.66
CA GLU A 48 -52.74 50.92 11.29
C GLU A 48 -52.31 49.46 11.51
N THR A 49 -53.14 48.66 12.18
CA THR A 49 -52.86 47.24 12.44
C THR A 49 -52.77 46.42 11.14
N GLY A 50 -53.60 46.73 10.15
CA GLY A 50 -53.55 46.08 8.83
C GLY A 50 -52.26 46.40 8.06
N ASN A 51 -51.77 47.64 8.15
CA ASN A 51 -50.49 48.02 7.55
C ASN A 51 -49.31 47.41 8.31
N GLN A 52 -49.35 47.44 9.64
CA GLN A 52 -48.33 46.85 10.50
C GLN A 52 -48.19 45.34 10.24
N ALA A 53 -49.31 44.60 10.21
CA ALA A 53 -49.30 43.16 9.94
C ALA A 53 -48.72 42.82 8.57
N LYS A 54 -49.03 43.60 7.52
CA LYS A 54 -48.44 43.43 6.18
C LYS A 54 -46.93 43.68 6.18
N TRP A 55 -46.49 44.73 6.89
CA TRP A 55 -45.08 45.05 7.03
C TRP A 55 -44.31 43.96 7.78
N ASP A 56 -44.86 43.46 8.88
CA ASP A 56 -44.25 42.39 9.67
C ASP A 56 -44.19 41.07 8.89
N GLU A 57 -45.24 40.72 8.14
CA GLU A 57 -45.25 39.56 7.24
C GLU A 57 -44.19 39.70 6.14
N HIS A 58 -44.10 40.89 5.52
CA HIS A 58 -43.11 41.16 4.48
C HIS A 58 -41.68 41.06 5.03
N ASN A 59 -41.40 41.67 6.17
CA ASN A 59 -40.10 41.61 6.82
C ASN A 59 -39.72 40.17 7.19
N SER A 60 -40.64 39.42 7.80
CA SER A 60 -40.43 38.02 8.17
C SER A 60 -40.15 37.13 6.94
N ARG A 61 -40.87 37.34 5.83
CA ARG A 61 -40.61 36.63 4.57
C ARG A 61 -39.24 36.96 3.98
N ASN A 62 -38.80 38.22 4.05
CA ASN A 62 -37.47 38.61 3.57
C ASN A 62 -36.36 37.95 4.40
N LEU A 63 -36.47 37.97 5.73
CA LEU A 63 -35.51 37.31 6.62
C LEU A 63 -35.45 35.80 6.37
N LEU A 64 -36.60 35.16 6.14
CA LEU A 64 -36.65 33.73 5.80
C LEU A 64 -36.03 33.44 4.43
N LYS A 65 -36.21 34.32 3.44
CA LYS A 65 -35.55 34.22 2.12
C LYS A 65 -34.03 34.33 2.24
N ASP A 66 -33.54 35.27 3.04
CA ASP A 66 -32.10 35.44 3.30
C ASP A 66 -31.53 34.20 4.00
N ARG A 67 -32.28 33.64 4.97
CA ARG A 67 -31.90 32.40 5.64
C ARG A 67 -31.83 31.22 4.67
N ILE A 68 -32.84 31.02 3.83
CA ILE A 68 -32.83 29.98 2.79
C ILE A 68 -31.59 30.13 1.92
N THR A 69 -31.27 31.34 1.46
CA THR A 69 -30.09 31.60 0.64
C THR A 69 -28.79 31.23 1.36
N SER A 70 -28.67 31.56 2.65
CA SER A 70 -27.51 31.20 3.49
C SER A 70 -27.36 29.68 3.67
N VAL A 71 -28.46 28.97 3.97
CA VAL A 71 -28.44 27.51 4.14
C VAL A 71 -28.15 26.80 2.81
N ASP A 72 -28.66 27.33 1.69
CA ASP A 72 -28.44 26.79 0.34
C ASP A 72 -26.96 26.86 -0.06
N ARG A 73 -26.29 28.00 0.21
CA ARG A 73 -24.84 28.16 0.00
C ARG A 73 -24.01 27.13 0.77
N TRP A 74 -24.37 26.90 2.03
CA TRP A 74 -23.70 25.89 2.86
C TRP A 74 -23.98 24.46 2.35
N ARG A 75 -25.21 24.15 1.93
CA ARG A 75 -25.54 22.87 1.28
C ARG A 75 -24.64 22.64 0.07
N GLU A 76 -24.53 23.61 -0.84
CA GLU A 76 -23.71 23.49 -2.04
C GLU A 76 -22.22 23.32 -1.71
N THR A 77 -21.72 24.08 -0.73
CA THR A 77 -20.33 23.99 -0.29
C THR A 77 -20.01 22.61 0.30
N LEU A 78 -20.89 22.07 1.15
CA LEU A 78 -20.75 20.74 1.74
C LEU A 78 -20.89 19.64 0.68
N ALA A 79 -21.82 19.79 -0.27
CA ALA A 79 -21.99 18.84 -1.38
C ALA A 79 -20.74 18.78 -2.28
N LYS A 80 -20.11 19.92 -2.55
CA LYS A 80 -18.83 19.97 -3.27
C LYS A 80 -17.73 19.26 -2.46
N CYS A 81 -17.58 19.60 -1.18
CA CYS A 81 -16.57 18.98 -0.31
C CYS A 81 -16.77 17.46 -0.19
N LEU A 82 -18.02 16.98 -0.14
CA LEU A 82 -18.35 15.56 -0.18
C LEU A 82 -17.88 14.87 -1.46
N LYS A 83 -18.06 15.52 -2.62
CA LYS A 83 -17.56 14.99 -3.88
C LYS A 83 -16.02 14.95 -3.90
N ASP A 84 -15.38 16.02 -3.42
CA ASP A 84 -13.93 16.13 -3.41
C ASP A 84 -13.29 15.07 -2.47
N ILE A 85 -13.90 14.80 -1.30
CA ILE A 85 -13.42 13.76 -0.38
C ILE A 85 -13.69 12.34 -0.89
N ASP A 86 -14.79 12.11 -1.60
CA ASP A 86 -15.04 10.81 -2.26
C ASP A 86 -13.94 10.51 -3.30
N LEU A 87 -13.57 11.50 -4.12
CA LEU A 87 -12.48 11.38 -5.09
C LEU A 87 -11.11 11.14 -4.42
N GLU A 88 -10.83 11.82 -3.31
CA GLU A 88 -9.57 11.61 -2.58
C GLU A 88 -9.51 10.24 -1.90
N ILE A 89 -10.64 9.72 -1.39
CA ILE A 89 -10.74 8.36 -0.86
C ILE A 89 -10.43 7.34 -1.95
N GLU A 90 -11.03 7.48 -3.13
CA GLU A 90 -10.75 6.61 -4.29
C GLU A 90 -9.26 6.66 -4.67
N ALA A 91 -8.70 7.86 -4.80
CA ALA A 91 -7.28 8.04 -5.14
C ALA A 91 -6.32 7.43 -4.09
N LEU A 92 -6.65 7.51 -2.79
CA LEU A 92 -5.82 6.90 -1.75
C LEU A 92 -5.96 5.37 -1.73
N ILE A 93 -7.13 4.82 -2.05
CA ILE A 93 -7.32 3.37 -2.22
C ILE A 93 -6.43 2.86 -3.36
N GLU A 94 -6.44 3.51 -4.52
CA GLU A 94 -5.61 3.10 -5.67
C GLU A 94 -4.12 3.05 -5.33
N VAL A 95 -3.59 4.08 -4.67
CA VAL A 95 -2.16 4.14 -4.29
C VAL A 95 -1.82 3.12 -3.20
N LYS A 96 -2.75 2.84 -2.27
CA LYS A 96 -2.59 1.76 -1.28
C LYS A 96 -2.50 0.40 -1.98
N GLU A 97 -3.41 0.12 -2.92
CA GLU A 97 -3.42 -1.13 -3.68
C GLU A 97 -2.16 -1.27 -4.53
N GLU A 98 -1.66 -0.19 -5.14
CA GLU A 98 -0.38 -0.19 -5.85
C GLU A 98 0.79 -0.58 -4.93
N ALA A 99 0.81 -0.05 -3.69
CA ALA A 99 1.82 -0.42 -2.71
C ALA A 99 1.72 -1.88 -2.26
N GLU A 100 0.50 -2.41 -2.07
CA GLU A 100 0.25 -3.82 -1.75
C GLU A 100 0.70 -4.74 -2.90
N ASN A 101 0.35 -4.39 -4.14
CA ASN A 101 0.81 -5.09 -5.34
C ASN A 101 2.34 -5.05 -5.47
N ALA A 102 2.96 -3.91 -5.14
CA ALA A 102 4.42 -3.77 -5.15
C ALA A 102 5.12 -4.65 -4.09
N ILE A 103 4.45 -4.94 -2.96
CA ILE A 103 4.93 -5.91 -1.95
C ILE A 103 4.80 -7.33 -2.50
N GLN A 104 3.66 -7.68 -3.09
CA GLN A 104 3.42 -9.01 -3.65
C GLN A 104 4.41 -9.34 -4.78
N ALA A 105 4.66 -8.40 -5.68
CA ALA A 105 5.63 -8.56 -6.76
C ALA A 105 7.05 -8.89 -6.25
N LYS A 106 7.41 -8.44 -5.04
CA LYS A 106 8.71 -8.71 -4.41
C LYS A 106 8.81 -10.10 -3.77
N ASN A 107 7.71 -10.83 -3.61
CA ASN A 107 7.74 -12.19 -3.06
C ASN A 107 8.49 -13.14 -4.00
N LEU A 108 8.22 -13.08 -5.30
CA LEU A 108 8.91 -13.94 -6.27
C LEU A 108 10.43 -13.71 -6.24
N CYS A 109 10.88 -12.46 -6.19
CA CYS A 109 12.31 -12.14 -6.09
C CYS A 109 12.93 -12.69 -4.79
N LEU A 110 12.19 -12.63 -3.68
CA LEU A 110 12.65 -13.18 -2.40
C LEU A 110 12.80 -14.70 -2.47
N ASP A 111 11.79 -15.38 -3.02
CA ASP A 111 11.77 -16.84 -3.13
C ASP A 111 12.92 -17.32 -4.02
N VAL A 112 13.16 -16.66 -5.15
CA VAL A 112 14.31 -16.94 -6.03
C VAL A 112 15.64 -16.74 -5.33
N ALA A 113 15.81 -15.65 -4.57
CA ALA A 113 17.04 -15.39 -3.83
C ALA A 113 17.30 -16.44 -2.74
N ILE A 114 16.24 -16.88 -2.04
CA ILE A 114 16.31 -17.96 -1.04
C ILE A 114 16.65 -19.29 -1.73
N GLU A 115 16.00 -19.62 -2.84
CA GLU A 115 16.27 -20.84 -3.60
C GLU A 115 17.71 -20.87 -4.14
N CYS A 116 18.25 -19.73 -4.59
CA CYS A 116 19.65 -19.62 -4.96
C CYS A 116 20.59 -19.92 -3.77
N LEU A 117 20.24 -19.45 -2.57
CA LEU A 117 21.01 -19.76 -1.35
C LEU A 117 20.90 -21.24 -0.99
N THR A 118 19.72 -21.86 -1.07
CA THR A 118 19.57 -23.28 -0.75
C THR A 118 20.34 -24.18 -1.73
N PHE A 119 20.37 -23.84 -3.02
CA PHE A 119 21.22 -24.54 -3.99
C PHE A 119 22.70 -24.42 -3.67
N ARG A 120 23.14 -23.27 -3.16
CA ARG A 120 24.54 -23.09 -2.75
C ARG A 120 24.88 -23.88 -1.48
N GLU A 121 23.97 -23.94 -0.51
CA GLU A 121 24.12 -24.77 0.69
C GLU A 121 24.13 -26.27 0.37
N SER A 122 23.49 -26.69 -0.73
CA SER A 122 23.46 -28.09 -1.18
C SER A 122 24.75 -28.59 -1.83
N ARG A 123 25.77 -27.72 -2.00
CA ARG A 123 27.08 -28.11 -2.55
C ARG A 123 27.81 -29.07 -1.59
N ARG A 124 28.84 -29.75 -2.08
CA ARG A 124 29.56 -30.79 -1.32
C ARG A 124 30.96 -30.34 -0.93
N ASP A 125 31.38 -30.75 0.25
CA ASP A 125 32.75 -30.61 0.76
C ASP A 125 33.33 -29.20 0.54
N ILE A 126 34.44 -29.10 -0.19
CA ILE A 126 35.20 -27.87 -0.42
C ILE A 126 34.45 -26.87 -1.33
N ASP A 127 33.41 -27.30 -2.06
CA ASP A 127 32.62 -26.42 -2.93
C ASP A 127 31.60 -25.56 -2.16
N VAL A 128 31.39 -25.85 -0.87
CA VAL A 128 30.60 -25.02 0.04
C VAL A 128 31.47 -23.85 0.51
N VAL A 129 31.54 -22.82 -0.33
CA VAL A 129 32.39 -21.64 -0.10
C VAL A 129 31.54 -20.38 0.08
N ARG A 130 31.85 -19.65 1.15
CA ARG A 130 31.42 -18.25 1.32
C ARG A 130 32.18 -17.36 0.36
N ASP A 131 31.55 -17.06 -0.77
CA ASP A 131 32.10 -16.18 -1.81
C ASP A 131 31.28 -14.89 -1.93
N ALA A 132 31.74 -13.98 -2.78
CA ALA A 132 31.04 -12.73 -3.04
C ALA A 132 29.60 -12.94 -3.55
N ALA A 133 29.31 -14.04 -4.26
CA ALA A 133 27.96 -14.30 -4.74
C ALA A 133 27.02 -14.72 -3.61
N GLU A 134 27.49 -15.50 -2.63
CA GLU A 134 26.71 -15.78 -1.41
C GLU A 134 26.45 -14.51 -0.60
N GLU A 135 27.46 -13.66 -0.44
CA GLU A 135 27.29 -12.39 0.28
C GLU A 135 26.28 -11.45 -0.40
N GLU A 136 26.32 -11.32 -1.72
CA GLU A 136 25.35 -10.50 -2.45
C GLU A 136 23.93 -11.09 -2.38
N LEU A 137 23.77 -12.42 -2.46
CA LEU A 137 22.47 -13.08 -2.29
C LEU A 137 21.88 -12.85 -0.89
N LEU A 138 22.69 -12.96 0.17
CA LEU A 138 22.26 -12.65 1.54
C LEU A 138 21.87 -11.17 1.70
N ARG A 139 22.62 -10.26 1.08
CA ARG A 139 22.27 -8.83 1.05
C ARG A 139 20.98 -8.59 0.27
N GLU A 140 20.76 -9.28 -0.84
CA GLU A 140 19.54 -9.21 -1.64
C GLU A 140 18.30 -9.59 -0.84
N VAL A 141 18.33 -10.74 -0.16
CA VAL A 141 17.26 -11.16 0.77
C VAL A 141 16.98 -10.07 1.81
N LYS A 142 18.03 -9.57 2.46
CA LYS A 142 17.90 -8.53 3.51
C LYS A 142 17.33 -7.21 2.96
N VAL A 143 17.72 -6.80 1.75
CA VAL A 143 17.20 -5.59 1.11
C VAL A 143 15.73 -5.80 0.71
N ILE A 144 15.37 -6.95 0.15
CA ILE A 144 13.99 -7.29 -0.19
C ILE A 144 13.10 -7.25 1.06
N GLU A 145 13.49 -7.90 2.16
CA GLU A 145 12.72 -7.86 3.40
C GLU A 145 12.57 -6.45 3.96
N LYS A 146 13.66 -5.66 3.97
CA LYS A 146 13.63 -4.27 4.44
C LYS A 146 12.72 -3.40 3.58
N THR A 147 12.73 -3.57 2.26
CA THR A 147 11.86 -2.82 1.35
C THR A 147 10.40 -3.22 1.52
N LYS A 148 10.09 -4.52 1.64
CA LYS A 148 8.74 -5.03 1.96
C LYS A 148 8.22 -4.43 3.26
N LYS A 149 9.03 -4.43 4.34
CA LYS A 149 8.64 -3.82 5.62
C LYS A 149 8.39 -2.32 5.50
N LYS A 150 9.21 -1.59 4.75
CA LYS A 150 9.00 -0.15 4.52
C LYS A 150 7.71 0.12 3.76
N LEU A 151 7.40 -0.66 2.72
CA LEU A 151 6.15 -0.54 1.99
C LEU A 151 4.94 -0.91 2.86
N GLN A 152 5.03 -1.95 3.69
CA GLN A 152 3.96 -2.33 4.61
C GLN A 152 3.63 -1.20 5.59
N GLN A 153 4.64 -0.53 6.14
CA GLN A 153 4.43 0.64 7.01
C GLN A 153 3.67 1.77 6.29
N GLN A 154 3.93 1.97 4.99
CA GLN A 154 3.21 2.96 4.19
C GLN A 154 1.75 2.55 3.95
N VAL A 155 1.50 1.26 3.69
CA VAL A 155 0.14 0.69 3.56
C VAL A 155 -0.64 0.85 4.86
N ASP A 156 -0.02 0.57 6.00
CA ASP A 156 -0.66 0.72 7.32
C ASP A 156 -1.02 2.17 7.61
N GLU A 157 -0.16 3.13 7.21
CA GLU A 157 -0.43 4.55 7.36
C GLU A 157 -1.54 5.03 6.41
N ALA A 158 -1.54 4.56 5.16
CA ALA A 158 -2.62 4.81 4.20
C ALA A 158 -3.97 4.30 4.73
N PHE A 159 -3.99 3.13 5.36
CA PHE A 159 -5.20 2.57 5.95
C PHE A 159 -5.75 3.46 7.08
N LYS A 160 -4.89 3.98 7.97
CA LYS A 160 -5.32 4.92 9.02
C LYS A 160 -5.88 6.20 8.41
N GLN A 161 -5.20 6.77 7.42
CA GLN A 161 -5.66 7.99 6.75
C GLN A 161 -7.00 7.78 6.05
N LEU A 162 -7.23 6.61 5.44
CA LEU A 162 -8.55 6.24 4.88
C LEU A 162 -9.66 6.21 5.94
N CYS A 163 -9.38 5.76 7.17
CA CYS A 163 -10.35 5.81 8.25
C CYS A 163 -10.71 7.26 8.62
N LEU A 164 -9.72 8.14 8.74
CA LEU A 164 -9.93 9.57 9.03
C LEU A 164 -10.75 10.26 7.93
N LEU A 165 -10.42 10.02 6.66
CA LEU A 165 -11.21 10.55 5.53
C LEU A 165 -12.67 10.05 5.56
N LYS A 166 -12.89 8.77 5.86
CA LYS A 166 -14.26 8.20 5.97
C LYS A 166 -15.05 8.81 7.13
N GLU A 167 -14.41 9.08 8.25
CA GLU A 167 -15.03 9.76 9.39
C GLU A 167 -15.40 11.22 9.04
N ALA A 168 -14.46 11.98 8.47
CA ALA A 168 -14.71 13.34 8.00
C ALA A 168 -15.85 13.38 6.98
N ARG A 169 -15.87 12.43 6.04
CA ARG A 169 -16.96 12.27 5.06
C ARG A 169 -18.31 12.02 5.73
N GLN A 170 -18.36 11.15 6.76
CA GLN A 170 -19.60 10.88 7.48
C GLN A 170 -20.12 12.14 8.18
N GLN A 171 -19.24 12.93 8.81
CA GLN A 171 -19.62 14.20 9.44
C GLN A 171 -20.18 15.20 8.42
N LEU A 172 -19.50 15.36 7.28
CA LEU A 172 -19.98 16.19 6.17
C LEU A 172 -21.35 15.73 5.64
N SER A 173 -21.55 14.42 5.50
CA SER A 173 -22.79 13.84 5.00
C SER A 173 -23.96 14.08 5.95
N CYS A 174 -23.74 13.92 7.25
CA CYS A 174 -24.71 14.26 8.29
C CYS A 174 -25.07 15.74 8.25
N ASP A 175 -24.08 16.63 8.19
CA ASP A 175 -24.33 18.08 8.13
C ASP A 175 -25.08 18.47 6.86
N HIS A 176 -24.65 17.98 5.70
CA HIS A 176 -25.32 18.19 4.42
C HIS A 176 -26.79 17.75 4.47
N ARG A 177 -27.08 16.56 5.00
CA ARG A 177 -28.46 16.07 5.16
C ARG A 177 -29.31 17.01 6.04
N HIS A 178 -28.77 17.47 7.17
CA HIS A 178 -29.46 18.44 8.01
C HIS A 178 -29.72 19.77 7.29
N LYS A 179 -28.80 20.24 6.43
CA LYS A 179 -29.01 21.44 5.60
C LYS A 179 -30.14 21.24 4.58
N VAL A 180 -30.23 20.06 3.96
CA VAL A 180 -31.32 19.71 3.02
C VAL A 180 -32.68 19.69 3.74
N GLU A 181 -32.77 19.00 4.88
CA GLU A 181 -33.99 18.94 5.69
C GLU A 181 -34.42 20.35 6.17
N THR A 182 -33.47 21.17 6.60
CA THR A 182 -33.72 22.56 7.02
C THR A 182 -34.27 23.39 5.85
N LEU A 183 -33.68 23.28 4.65
CA LEU A 183 -34.16 23.99 3.46
C LEU A 183 -35.57 23.59 3.07
N GLU A 184 -35.91 22.31 3.19
CA GLU A 184 -37.26 21.84 2.91
C GLU A 184 -38.28 22.47 3.86
N LEU A 185 -37.99 22.47 5.16
CA LEU A 185 -38.84 23.11 6.18
C LEU A 185 -38.96 24.62 5.95
N ASP A 186 -37.86 25.32 5.67
CA ASP A 186 -37.88 26.77 5.44
C ASP A 186 -38.66 27.13 4.15
N ARG A 187 -38.55 26.31 3.10
CA ARG A 187 -39.34 26.48 1.86
C ARG A 187 -40.83 26.23 2.10
N GLN A 188 -41.19 25.24 2.92
CA GLN A 188 -42.58 25.03 3.35
C GLN A 188 -43.10 26.25 4.13
N CYS A 189 -42.29 26.79 5.05
CA CYS A 189 -42.62 28.00 5.80
C CYS A 189 -42.87 29.20 4.88
N MET A 190 -42.05 29.39 3.84
CA MET A 190 -42.25 30.43 2.83
C MET A 190 -43.52 30.25 2.01
N ALA A 191 -43.96 29.01 1.78
CA ALA A 191 -45.13 28.70 0.96
C ALA A 191 -46.46 28.91 1.71
N PHE A 192 -46.45 28.94 3.06
CA PHE A 192 -47.66 29.18 3.83
C PHE A 192 -48.26 30.56 3.56
N ASN A 193 -49.57 30.55 3.33
CA ASN A 193 -50.39 31.73 3.18
C ASN A 193 -51.70 31.56 3.97
N PRO A 194 -52.47 32.63 4.22
CA PRO A 194 -53.71 32.54 4.99
C PRO A 194 -54.79 31.62 4.38
N ALA A 195 -54.68 31.26 3.10
CA ALA A 195 -55.59 30.33 2.42
C ALA A 195 -55.10 28.87 2.47
N SER A 196 -53.97 28.61 3.11
CA SER A 196 -53.38 27.26 3.20
C SER A 196 -54.14 26.41 4.22
N GLY A 197 -54.55 25.19 3.84
CA GLY A 197 -55.37 24.32 4.70
C GLY A 197 -54.69 23.79 5.97
N ASN A 198 -53.36 23.92 6.08
CA ASN A 198 -52.56 23.35 7.18
C ASN A 198 -52.19 24.39 8.27
N ILE A 199 -52.80 25.58 8.29
CA ILE A 199 -52.55 26.59 9.32
C ILE A 199 -53.44 26.35 10.55
N SER A 200 -52.86 26.43 11.75
CA SER A 200 -53.61 26.36 13.00
C SER A 200 -52.87 27.04 14.14
N LEU A 201 -53.61 27.51 15.16
CA LEU A 201 -53.02 28.08 16.38
C LEU A 201 -52.27 27.01 17.15
N LYS A 202 -50.99 27.27 17.47
CA LYS A 202 -50.13 26.31 18.17
C LYS A 202 -50.04 26.65 19.66
N VAL A 203 -49.87 25.62 20.49
CA VAL A 203 -49.64 25.79 21.93
C VAL A 203 -48.20 26.23 22.17
N ASN A 204 -48.01 27.35 22.88
CA ASN A 204 -46.71 27.96 23.18
C ASN A 204 -45.82 28.15 21.94
N PRO A 205 -46.23 28.98 20.96
CA PRO A 205 -45.51 29.15 19.69
C PRO A 205 -44.15 29.85 19.84
N THR A 206 -43.94 30.61 20.90
CA THR A 206 -42.71 31.36 21.19
C THR A 206 -41.67 30.53 21.96
N ARG A 207 -41.88 29.22 22.13
CA ARG A 207 -40.95 28.36 22.85
C ARG A 207 -39.65 28.19 22.06
N ILE A 208 -38.53 28.20 22.78
CA ILE A 208 -37.21 27.83 22.24
C ILE A 208 -36.93 26.39 22.69
N PRO A 209 -36.82 25.41 21.77
CA PRO A 209 -36.49 24.04 22.14
C PRO A 209 -35.16 23.96 22.90
N HIS A 210 -35.09 23.08 23.91
CA HIS A 210 -33.83 22.78 24.58
C HIS A 210 -32.81 22.21 23.59
N GLY A 211 -31.56 22.68 23.65
CA GLY A 211 -30.50 22.31 22.70
C GLY A 211 -30.46 23.14 21.41
N SER A 212 -31.20 24.25 21.34
CA SER A 212 -31.10 25.17 20.21
C SER A 212 -29.74 25.84 20.14
N THR A 213 -29.12 25.82 18.96
CA THR A 213 -27.79 26.37 18.68
C THR A 213 -27.89 27.82 18.21
N ALA A 214 -26.93 28.68 18.59
CA ALA A 214 -26.89 30.04 18.07
C ALA A 214 -26.48 30.07 16.59
N LEU A 215 -26.89 31.11 15.84
CA LEU A 215 -26.57 31.21 14.40
C LEU A 215 -25.06 31.15 14.12
N ARG A 216 -24.26 31.81 14.96
CA ARG A 216 -22.80 31.82 14.86
C ARG A 216 -22.20 30.43 15.07
N GLU A 217 -22.72 29.68 16.02
CA GLU A 217 -22.28 28.31 16.31
C GLU A 217 -22.67 27.34 15.19
N TRP A 218 -23.85 27.52 14.59
CA TRP A 218 -24.28 26.75 13.42
C TRP A 218 -23.34 26.95 12.23
N GLU A 219 -22.94 28.20 11.95
CA GLU A 219 -22.02 28.52 10.87
C GLU A 219 -20.62 27.97 11.14
N LEU A 220 -20.15 28.13 12.38
CA LEU A 220 -18.85 27.61 12.81
C LEU A 220 -18.78 26.08 12.70
N ASN A 221 -19.86 25.36 13.01
CA ASN A 221 -19.92 23.91 12.89
C ASN A 221 -19.71 23.45 11.44
N SER A 222 -20.43 24.08 10.49
CA SER A 222 -20.28 23.74 9.06
C SER A 222 -18.91 24.15 8.50
N GLN A 223 -18.37 25.28 8.94
CA GLN A 223 -17.01 25.70 8.59
C GLN A 223 -15.97 24.70 9.14
N SER A 224 -16.08 24.31 10.42
CA SER A 224 -15.15 23.36 11.05
C SER A 224 -15.18 21.99 10.38
N ASN A 225 -16.35 21.48 9.99
CA ASN A 225 -16.46 20.21 9.27
C ASN A 225 -15.76 20.27 7.92
N LYS A 226 -15.92 21.39 7.21
CA LYS A 226 -15.25 21.64 5.94
C LYS A 226 -13.73 21.71 6.12
N ASP A 227 -13.24 22.52 7.07
CA ASP A 227 -11.81 22.71 7.29
C ASP A 227 -11.13 21.41 7.72
N CYS A 228 -11.80 20.61 8.56
CA CYS A 228 -11.35 19.27 8.94
C CYS A 228 -11.19 18.36 7.72
N ALA A 229 -12.21 18.30 6.85
CA ALA A 229 -12.16 17.49 5.64
C ALA A 229 -11.05 17.96 4.67
N GLU A 230 -10.88 19.28 4.48
CA GLU A 230 -9.81 19.84 3.65
C GLU A 230 -8.42 19.53 4.20
N ALA A 231 -8.24 19.55 5.52
CA ALA A 231 -6.99 19.16 6.16
C ALA A 231 -6.68 17.67 5.94
N GLU A 232 -7.66 16.79 6.13
CA GLU A 232 -7.47 15.35 5.90
C GLU A 232 -7.21 15.00 4.43
N MET A 233 -7.87 15.69 3.49
CA MET A 233 -7.59 15.54 2.06
C MET A 233 -6.16 15.96 1.72
N LYS A 234 -5.66 17.04 2.32
CA LYS A 234 -4.28 17.48 2.13
C LYS A 234 -3.27 16.47 2.67
N ASN A 235 -3.50 15.99 3.90
CA ASN A 235 -2.65 14.95 4.50
C ASN A 235 -2.62 13.68 3.64
N SER A 236 -3.77 13.31 3.06
CA SER A 236 -3.89 12.19 2.12
C SER A 236 -3.08 12.43 0.84
N ALA A 237 -3.17 13.61 0.22
CA ALA A 237 -2.41 13.94 -0.98
C ALA A 237 -0.89 13.89 -0.74
N ASP A 238 -0.42 14.42 0.39
CA ASP A 238 0.99 14.34 0.79
C ASP A 238 1.44 12.88 1.01
N LEU A 239 0.59 12.07 1.66
CA LEU A 239 0.85 10.65 1.88
C LEU A 239 0.90 9.87 0.56
N ARG A 240 0.00 10.12 -0.39
CA ARG A 240 0.04 9.51 -1.72
C ARG A 240 1.37 9.80 -2.41
N GLY A 241 1.82 11.07 -2.40
CA GLY A 241 3.13 11.44 -2.93
C GLY A 241 4.29 10.70 -2.26
N ALA A 242 4.23 10.54 -0.93
CA ALA A 242 5.22 9.78 -0.18
C ALA A 242 5.23 8.27 -0.53
N ILE A 243 4.06 7.67 -0.73
CA ILE A 243 3.92 6.26 -1.12
C ILE A 243 4.51 6.02 -2.52
N THR A 244 4.11 6.82 -3.52
CA THR A 244 4.63 6.70 -4.88
C THR A 244 6.15 6.86 -4.91
N LEU A 245 6.69 7.84 -4.18
CA LEU A 245 8.13 8.01 -4.03
C LEU A 245 8.78 6.80 -3.35
N CYS A 246 8.16 6.24 -2.32
CA CYS A 246 8.65 5.05 -1.63
C CYS A 246 8.71 3.84 -2.57
N ILE A 247 7.69 3.61 -3.39
CA ILE A 247 7.66 2.56 -4.42
C ILE A 247 8.85 2.74 -5.38
N ALA A 248 9.02 3.94 -5.95
CA ALA A 248 10.13 4.23 -6.85
C ALA A 248 11.51 4.01 -6.19
N GLN A 249 11.69 4.51 -4.96
CA GLN A 249 12.93 4.33 -4.20
C GLN A 249 13.25 2.86 -3.89
N THR A 250 12.23 2.06 -3.54
CA THR A 250 12.43 0.63 -3.25
C THR A 250 12.76 -0.15 -4.52
N ASN A 251 12.11 0.15 -5.64
CA ASN A 251 12.42 -0.46 -6.93
C ASN A 251 13.86 -0.15 -7.38
N ASN A 252 14.30 1.11 -7.28
CA ASN A 252 15.68 1.48 -7.64
C ASN A 252 16.73 0.78 -6.76
N LYS A 253 16.45 0.62 -5.46
CA LYS A 253 17.35 -0.10 -4.54
C LYS A 253 17.44 -1.57 -4.87
N LEU A 254 16.31 -2.19 -5.22
CA LEU A 254 16.28 -3.59 -5.62
C LEU A 254 16.98 -3.82 -6.96
N ASP A 255 16.80 -2.92 -7.92
CA ASP A 255 17.48 -3.02 -9.21
C ASP A 255 19.01 -2.90 -9.07
N ALA A 256 19.48 -1.95 -8.25
CA ALA A 256 20.90 -1.84 -7.93
C ALA A 256 21.46 -3.10 -7.26
N GLN A 257 20.72 -3.69 -6.31
CA GLN A 257 21.14 -4.93 -5.64
C GLN A 257 21.13 -6.12 -6.61
N ARG A 258 20.11 -6.23 -7.47
CA ARG A 258 20.01 -7.26 -8.51
C ARG A 258 21.22 -7.24 -9.44
N ILE A 259 21.64 -6.05 -9.89
CA ILE A 259 22.82 -5.89 -10.75
C ILE A 259 24.09 -6.34 -10.02
N ALA A 260 24.23 -6.01 -8.73
CA ALA A 260 25.38 -6.44 -7.93
C ALA A 260 25.43 -7.97 -7.77
N THR A 261 24.30 -8.60 -7.41
CA THR A 261 24.20 -10.06 -7.30
C THR A 261 24.47 -10.75 -8.63
N GLU A 262 23.87 -10.26 -9.71
CA GLU A 262 24.08 -10.81 -11.06
C GLU A 262 25.55 -10.74 -11.48
N PHE A 263 26.22 -9.61 -11.21
CA PHE A 263 27.64 -9.47 -11.49
C PHE A 263 28.48 -10.48 -10.70
N ALA A 264 28.22 -10.64 -9.40
CA ALA A 264 28.93 -11.60 -8.55
C ALA A 264 28.73 -13.05 -9.02
N LEU A 265 27.50 -13.42 -9.39
CA LEU A 265 27.18 -14.73 -9.95
C LEU A 265 27.89 -14.97 -11.29
N ARG A 266 27.82 -14.02 -12.23
CA ARG A 266 28.51 -14.11 -13.53
C ARG A 266 30.03 -14.20 -13.39
N LYS A 267 30.61 -13.54 -12.39
CA LYS A 267 32.04 -13.67 -12.08
C LYS A 267 32.35 -15.08 -11.58
N ARG A 268 31.57 -15.59 -10.63
CA ARG A 268 31.77 -16.92 -10.06
C ARG A 268 31.60 -18.05 -11.08
N ILE A 269 30.64 -17.91 -12.01
CA ILE A 269 30.46 -18.85 -13.13
C ILE A 269 31.73 -18.93 -13.98
N ARG A 270 32.29 -17.78 -14.37
CA ARG A 270 33.54 -17.74 -15.15
C ARG A 270 34.72 -18.36 -14.41
N ASP A 271 34.84 -18.10 -13.10
CA ASP A 271 35.90 -18.69 -12.28
C ASP A 271 35.78 -20.24 -12.25
N MET A 272 34.55 -20.77 -12.15
CA MET A 272 34.29 -22.22 -12.17
C MET A 272 34.53 -22.84 -13.55
N GLU A 273 34.12 -22.17 -14.63
CA GLU A 273 34.37 -22.62 -16.01
C GLU A 273 35.88 -22.67 -16.32
N GLY A 274 36.63 -21.68 -15.84
CA GLY A 274 38.08 -21.64 -15.96
C GLY A 274 38.74 -22.80 -15.22
N ALA A 275 38.37 -23.03 -13.96
CA ALA A 275 38.89 -24.14 -13.16
C ALA A 275 38.55 -25.51 -13.78
N LEU A 276 37.32 -25.69 -14.30
CA LEU A 276 36.92 -26.92 -14.97
C LEU A 276 37.74 -27.18 -16.25
N SER A 277 37.99 -26.13 -17.03
CA SER A 277 38.77 -26.23 -18.27
C SER A 277 40.22 -26.61 -17.97
N GLU A 278 40.81 -26.04 -16.93
CA GLU A 278 42.16 -26.40 -16.46
C GLU A 278 42.20 -27.85 -15.96
N LEU A 279 41.24 -28.28 -15.14
CA LEU A 279 41.21 -29.66 -14.63
C LEU A 279 41.07 -30.69 -15.76
N ARG A 280 40.24 -30.41 -16.79
CA ARG A 280 40.14 -31.26 -17.98
C ARG A 280 41.44 -31.33 -18.76
N TRP A 281 42.18 -30.22 -18.84
CA TRP A 281 43.49 -30.19 -19.48
C TRP A 281 44.52 -31.02 -18.69
N GLN A 282 44.54 -30.90 -17.37
CA GLN A 282 45.39 -31.71 -16.48
C GLN A 282 45.05 -33.20 -16.55
N GLU A 283 43.76 -33.54 -16.59
CA GLU A 283 43.29 -34.93 -16.77
C GLU A 283 43.83 -35.51 -18.07
N GLN A 284 43.70 -34.80 -19.19
CA GLN A 284 44.21 -35.26 -20.48
C GLN A 284 45.73 -35.47 -20.45
N ASN A 285 46.51 -34.50 -19.95
CA ASN A 285 47.96 -34.64 -19.86
C ASN A 285 48.38 -35.82 -18.98
N THR A 286 47.65 -36.05 -17.88
CA THR A 286 47.96 -37.16 -16.96
C THR A 286 47.65 -38.50 -17.62
N LEU A 287 46.58 -38.59 -18.41
CA LEU A 287 46.28 -39.79 -19.20
C LEU A 287 47.33 -40.05 -20.28
N ASP A 288 47.83 -39.01 -20.93
CA ASP A 288 48.90 -39.12 -21.93
C ASP A 288 50.21 -39.59 -21.27
N GLU A 289 50.59 -39.03 -20.12
CA GLU A 289 51.75 -39.47 -19.33
C GLU A 289 51.60 -40.92 -18.85
N ILE A 290 50.40 -41.32 -18.40
CA ILE A 290 50.13 -42.73 -18.06
C ILE A 290 50.35 -43.63 -19.27
N ALA A 291 49.89 -43.25 -20.46
CA ALA A 291 50.06 -44.03 -21.67
C ALA A 291 51.54 -44.14 -22.10
N GLU A 292 52.32 -43.06 -21.95
CA GLU A 292 53.77 -43.07 -22.17
C GLU A 292 54.49 -43.97 -21.17
N MET A 293 54.14 -43.89 -19.87
CA MET A 293 54.69 -44.75 -18.83
C MET A 293 54.34 -46.22 -19.04
N GLU A 294 53.11 -46.54 -19.47
CA GLU A 294 52.70 -47.90 -19.82
C GLU A 294 53.52 -48.45 -21.00
N GLU A 295 53.81 -47.63 -22.01
CA GLU A 295 54.67 -48.04 -23.13
C GLU A 295 56.12 -48.27 -22.67
N GLU A 296 56.66 -47.40 -21.83
CA GLU A 296 58.01 -47.58 -21.26
C GLU A 296 58.11 -48.87 -20.45
N ILE A 297 57.09 -49.22 -19.66
CA ILE A 297 57.02 -50.51 -18.96
C ILE A 297 57.02 -51.68 -19.96
N ARG A 298 56.24 -51.59 -21.05
CA ARG A 298 56.22 -52.64 -22.10
C ARG A 298 57.60 -52.82 -22.74
N GLN A 299 58.29 -51.73 -23.05
CA GLN A 299 59.65 -51.77 -23.61
C GLN A 299 60.65 -52.37 -22.63
N LEU A 300 60.61 -51.96 -21.35
CA LEU A 300 61.45 -52.55 -20.29
C LEU A 300 61.20 -54.05 -20.12
N GLU A 301 59.95 -54.51 -20.19
CA GLU A 301 59.61 -55.93 -20.14
C GLU A 301 60.12 -56.71 -21.37
N GLU A 302 60.08 -56.11 -22.56
CA GLU A 302 60.65 -56.69 -23.76
C GLU A 302 62.18 -56.78 -23.67
N ASP A 303 62.85 -55.74 -23.19
CA ASP A 303 64.30 -55.72 -23.04
C ASP A 303 64.79 -56.70 -21.97
N ILE A 304 64.07 -56.83 -20.84
CA ILE A 304 64.35 -57.88 -19.84
C ILE A 304 64.24 -59.27 -20.49
N ARG A 305 63.20 -59.52 -21.31
CA ARG A 305 63.03 -60.80 -22.01
C ARG A 305 64.18 -61.06 -22.99
N LYS A 306 64.60 -60.05 -23.78
CA LYS A 306 65.73 -60.16 -24.71
C LYS A 306 67.03 -60.50 -23.96
N ARG A 307 67.34 -59.75 -22.89
CA ARG A 307 68.56 -59.99 -22.09
C ARG A 307 68.52 -61.34 -21.35
N MET A 308 67.35 -61.81 -20.92
CA MET A 308 67.20 -63.18 -20.38
C MET A 308 67.52 -64.25 -21.43
N LEU A 309 67.20 -64.04 -22.71
CA LEU A 309 67.58 -64.96 -23.79
C LEU A 309 69.09 -64.93 -24.02
N ASP A 310 69.71 -63.75 -24.06
CA ASP A 310 71.16 -63.59 -24.17
C ASP A 310 71.87 -64.33 -23.01
N LEU A 311 71.37 -64.18 -21.78
CA LEU A 311 71.89 -64.86 -20.59
C LEU A 311 71.76 -66.38 -20.70
N LYS A 312 70.62 -66.90 -21.19
CA LYS A 312 70.44 -68.34 -21.44
C LYS A 312 71.45 -68.87 -22.45
N VAL A 313 71.77 -68.12 -23.50
CA VAL A 313 72.79 -68.51 -24.49
C VAL A 313 74.16 -68.56 -23.84
N ALA A 314 74.53 -67.53 -23.06
CA ALA A 314 75.81 -67.49 -22.34
C ALA A 314 75.95 -68.67 -21.35
N HIS A 315 74.91 -68.96 -20.56
CA HIS A 315 74.85 -70.14 -19.68
C HIS A 315 75.00 -71.45 -20.46
N THR A 316 74.28 -71.60 -21.57
CA THR A 316 74.35 -72.81 -22.40
C THR A 316 75.74 -72.98 -23.03
N ARG A 317 76.38 -71.88 -23.47
CA ARG A 317 77.75 -71.89 -23.99
C ARG A 317 78.75 -72.32 -22.91
N LEU A 318 78.64 -71.78 -21.69
CA LEU A 318 79.47 -72.17 -20.56
C LEU A 318 79.30 -73.65 -20.21
N GLU A 319 78.06 -74.13 -20.10
CA GLU A 319 77.73 -75.53 -19.82
C GLU A 319 78.26 -76.46 -20.89
N THR A 320 78.05 -76.14 -22.17
CA THR A 320 78.52 -76.96 -23.31
C THR A 320 80.04 -77.13 -23.29
N ARG A 321 80.77 -76.10 -22.83
CA ARG A 321 82.24 -76.13 -22.74
C ARG A 321 82.74 -77.03 -21.60
N THR A 322 81.90 -77.44 -20.65
CA THR A 322 82.27 -78.40 -19.60
C THR A 322 82.41 -79.84 -20.12
N TYR A 323 81.80 -80.17 -21.27
CA TYR A 323 81.88 -81.50 -21.90
C TYR A 323 83.18 -81.73 -22.70
N ARG A 324 84.15 -80.80 -22.64
CA ARG A 324 85.43 -80.93 -23.36
C ARG A 324 86.26 -82.09 -22.79
N PRO A 325 86.84 -82.97 -23.63
CA PRO A 325 87.57 -84.12 -23.15
C PRO A 325 88.97 -83.76 -22.59
N HIS A 326 89.31 -84.38 -21.46
CA HIS A 326 90.66 -84.41 -20.88
C HIS A 326 91.37 -83.05 -20.76
N LYS A 327 92.47 -82.86 -21.49
CA LYS A 327 93.35 -81.68 -21.38
C LYS A 327 92.82 -80.44 -22.09
N ASP A 328 91.78 -80.58 -22.91
CA ASP A 328 91.12 -79.45 -23.57
C ASP A 328 90.08 -78.77 -22.65
N LEU A 329 89.85 -79.30 -21.43
CA LEU A 329 89.11 -78.66 -20.36
C LEU A 329 89.97 -77.59 -19.68
N CYS A 330 90.27 -76.53 -20.43
CA CYS A 330 91.09 -75.41 -19.99
C CYS A 330 90.25 -74.14 -19.78
N HIS A 331 90.70 -73.28 -18.87
CA HIS A 331 90.19 -71.92 -18.73
C HIS A 331 90.95 -71.02 -19.71
N ASP A 332 90.44 -70.95 -20.92
CA ASP A 332 90.95 -70.07 -21.97
C ASP A 332 90.30 -68.67 -21.89
N GLU A 333 90.78 -67.72 -22.70
CA GLU A 333 90.24 -66.36 -22.76
C GLU A 333 88.74 -66.33 -23.08
N ALA A 334 88.25 -67.28 -23.88
CA ALA A 334 86.83 -67.38 -24.20
C ALA A 334 85.98 -67.81 -22.99
N GLN A 335 86.53 -68.62 -22.07
CA GLN A 335 85.87 -68.99 -20.82
C GLN A 335 85.75 -67.78 -19.88
N TYR A 336 86.81 -66.98 -19.75
CA TYR A 336 86.79 -65.76 -18.96
C TYR A 336 85.81 -64.74 -19.56
N GLY A 337 85.86 -64.51 -20.88
CA GLY A 337 84.94 -63.61 -21.57
C GLY A 337 83.46 -64.00 -21.43
N LEU A 338 83.11 -65.29 -21.50
CA LEU A 338 81.74 -65.76 -21.27
C LEU A 338 81.30 -65.60 -19.81
N THR A 339 82.23 -65.74 -18.85
CA THR A 339 81.93 -65.55 -17.42
C THR A 339 81.65 -64.09 -17.11
N ASP A 340 82.43 -63.18 -17.69
CA ASP A 340 82.23 -61.73 -17.60
C ASP A 340 80.92 -61.31 -18.28
N GLU A 341 80.60 -61.89 -19.45
CA GLU A 341 79.33 -61.67 -20.17
C GLU A 341 78.12 -62.03 -19.29
N VAL A 342 78.16 -63.16 -18.58
CA VAL A 342 77.10 -63.56 -17.64
C VAL A 342 76.94 -62.55 -16.50
N GLN A 343 78.04 -62.15 -15.84
CA GLN A 343 77.97 -61.18 -14.74
C GLN A 343 77.42 -59.83 -15.19
N GLN A 344 77.80 -59.36 -16.39
CA GLN A 344 77.29 -58.11 -16.96
C GLN A 344 75.80 -58.21 -17.33
N LEU A 345 75.36 -59.33 -17.92
CA LEU A 345 73.96 -59.56 -18.26
C LEU A 345 73.07 -59.66 -17.01
N GLU A 346 73.52 -60.34 -15.96
CA GLU A 346 72.82 -60.39 -14.66
C GLU A 346 72.75 -59.03 -13.98
N GLY A 347 73.82 -58.22 -14.07
CA GLY A 347 73.82 -56.83 -13.61
C GLY A 347 72.82 -55.96 -14.36
N THR A 348 72.80 -56.07 -15.69
CA THR A 348 71.90 -55.31 -16.59
C THR A 348 70.44 -55.69 -16.36
N ILE A 349 70.12 -56.99 -16.25
CA ILE A 349 68.76 -57.46 -15.97
C ILE A 349 68.28 -56.95 -14.61
N ARG A 350 69.12 -56.97 -13.57
CA ARG A 350 68.77 -56.41 -12.26
C ARG A 350 68.48 -54.91 -12.33
N ALA A 351 69.29 -54.15 -13.05
CA ALA A 351 69.07 -52.71 -13.25
C ALA A 351 67.75 -52.42 -13.98
N LEU A 352 67.45 -53.17 -15.05
CA LEU A 352 66.19 -53.04 -15.78
C LEU A 352 64.98 -53.44 -14.92
N GLN A 353 65.11 -54.50 -14.12
CA GLN A 353 64.06 -54.91 -13.17
C GLN A 353 63.79 -53.86 -12.11
N GLN A 354 64.83 -53.22 -11.57
CA GLN A 354 64.68 -52.13 -10.62
C GLN A 354 63.95 -50.94 -11.27
N LYS A 355 64.33 -50.56 -12.49
CA LYS A 355 63.66 -49.46 -13.20
C LYS A 355 62.20 -49.77 -13.51
N ARG A 356 61.88 -51.02 -13.83
CA ARG A 356 60.49 -51.48 -14.00
C ARG A 356 59.69 -51.35 -12.71
N THR A 357 60.25 -51.76 -11.57
CA THR A 357 59.55 -51.65 -10.28
C THR A 357 59.35 -50.21 -9.82
N GLU A 358 60.23 -49.29 -10.21
CA GLU A 358 60.06 -47.84 -9.95
C GLU A 358 58.99 -47.21 -10.85
N SER A 359 58.68 -47.84 -11.99
CA SER A 359 57.74 -47.33 -12.99
C SER A 359 56.30 -47.86 -12.79
N GLN A 360 56.12 -48.83 -11.88
CA GLN A 360 54.85 -49.42 -11.45
C GLN A 360 54.34 -48.74 -10.19
#